data_AF-A0A401X9N7-F1
#
_entry.id   AF-A0A401X9N7-F1
#
_cell.length_a   1.000
_cell.length_b   1.000
_cell.length_c   1.000
_cell.angle_alpha   90.00
_cell.angle_beta   90.00
_cell.angle_gamma   90.00
#
_symmetry.space_group_name_H-M   'P 1'
#
loop_
_entity.id
_entity.type
_entity.pdbx_description
1 polymer ?
#
loop_
_entity_poly.entity_id
_entity_poly.type
_entity_poly.pdbx_seq_one_letter_code
_entity_poly.pdbx_strand_id
1 'polypeptide(L)' 'MTGTQNNPVVDGYGVLPHIKRRIKQIYGTQRIFATAIGCSPSHLSDALNGRCAYPKGFWKALKIRQKTYYELEPVE' A
#
# COMPACT_ATOMS: atom_id res chain seq x y z
N MET A 1 25.86 -14.90 -11.15
CA MET A 1 25.51 -13.49 -11.34
C MET A 1 24.14 -13.23 -10.73
N THR A 2 24.07 -12.83 -9.47
CA THR A 2 22.80 -12.46 -8.82
C THR A 2 22.45 -11.04 -9.26
N GLY A 3 21.57 -10.92 -10.25
CA GLY A 3 21.06 -9.61 -10.66
C GLY A 3 20.36 -8.95 -9.47
N THR A 4 20.90 -7.84 -9.00
CA THR A 4 20.25 -6.99 -8.01
C THR A 4 18.96 -6.49 -8.63
N GLN A 5 17.83 -7.13 -8.33
CA GLN A 5 16.52 -6.57 -8.70
C GLN A 5 16.36 -5.28 -7.88
N ASN A 6 16.55 -4.14 -8.56
CA ASN A 6 16.24 -2.85 -7.98
C ASN A 6 14.73 -2.81 -7.73
N ASN A 7 14.32 -2.97 -6.47
CA ASN A 7 12.93 -2.80 -6.08
C ASN A 7 12.54 -1.34 -6.37
N PRO A 8 11.53 -1.07 -7.21
CA PRO A 8 11.12 0.29 -7.50
C PRO A 8 10.64 0.98 -6.22
N VAL A 9 11.25 2.13 -5.91
CA VAL A 9 10.86 3.00 -4.81
C VAL A 9 10.06 4.16 -5.40
N VAL A 10 8.86 4.38 -4.86
CA VAL A 10 7.94 5.44 -5.29
C VAL A 10 7.46 6.22 -4.08
N ASP A 11 7.13 7.49 -4.27
CA ASP A 11 6.52 8.32 -3.23
C ASP A 11 5.04 7.94 -2.96
N GLY A 12 4.40 8.69 -2.05
CA GLY A 12 3.02 8.46 -1.65
C GLY A 12 1.98 8.61 -2.77
N TYR A 13 2.23 9.43 -3.80
CA TYR A 13 1.34 9.54 -4.96
C TYR A 13 1.68 8.48 -6.01
N GLY A 14 2.96 8.23 -6.23
CA GLY A 14 3.47 7.22 -7.13
C GLY A 14 3.03 5.80 -6.76
N VAL A 15 2.69 5.53 -5.49
CA VAL A 15 2.21 4.21 -5.04
C VAL A 15 0.76 3.90 -5.50
N LEU A 16 -0.07 4.91 -5.79
CA LEU A 16 -1.50 4.72 -6.06
C LEU A 16 -1.80 3.81 -7.28
N PRO A 17 -1.13 3.97 -8.43
CA PRO A 17 -1.30 3.05 -9.55
C PRO A 17 -0.87 1.62 -9.22
N HIS A 18 0.15 1.45 -8.36
CA HIS A 18 0.62 0.14 -7.93
C HIS A 18 -0.39 -0.55 -7.00
N ILE A 19 -1.04 0.18 -6.10
CA ILE A 19 -2.11 -0.36 -5.25
C ILE A 19 -3.21 -0.99 -6.11
N LYS A 20 -3.78 -0.22 -7.04
CA LYS A 20 -4.87 -0.70 -7.92
C LYS A 20 -4.44 -1.91 -8.75
N ARG A 21 -3.23 -1.86 -9.32
CA ARG A 21 -2.67 -2.96 -10.11
C ARG A 21 -2.48 -4.23 -9.27
N ARG A 22 -1.94 -4.11 -8.05
CA ARG A 22 -1.68 -5.26 -7.18
C ARG A 22 -2.95 -5.88 -6.61
N ILE A 23 -3.97 -5.07 -6.30
CA ILE A 23 -5.30 -5.59 -5.93
C ILE A 23 -5.83 -6.48 -7.07
N LYS A 24 -5.78 -6.00 -8.32
CA LYS A 24 -6.23 -6.77 -9.49
C LYS A 24 -5.39 -8.02 -9.71
N GLN A 25 -4.06 -7.95 -9.57
CA GLN A 25 -3.14 -9.07 -9.81
C GLN A 25 -3.23 -10.17 -8.75
N ILE A 26 -3.35 -9.81 -7.48
CA ILE A 26 -3.28 -10.77 -6.35
C ILE A 26 -4.69 -11.27 -5.99
N TYR A 27 -5.69 -10.40 -6.03
CA TYR A 27 -7.03 -10.68 -5.49
C TYR A 27 -8.14 -10.61 -6.53
N GLY A 28 -7.86 -10.12 -7.74
CA GLY A 28 -8.84 -9.93 -8.83
C GLY A 28 -9.76 -8.72 -8.61
N THR A 29 -10.37 -8.59 -7.43
CA THR A 29 -11.33 -7.53 -7.11
C THR A 29 -11.05 -6.87 -5.76
N GLN A 30 -11.52 -5.62 -5.59
CA GLN A 30 -11.46 -4.92 -4.31
C GLN A 30 -12.27 -5.63 -3.22
N ARG A 31 -13.39 -6.28 -3.57
CA ARG A 31 -14.23 -7.02 -2.61
C ARG A 31 -13.48 -8.21 -2.02
N ILE A 32 -12.83 -9.02 -2.86
CA ILE A 32 -12.02 -10.17 -2.41
C ILE A 32 -10.85 -9.69 -1.54
N PHE A 33 -10.20 -8.59 -1.94
CA PHE A 33 -9.13 -7.99 -1.16
C PHE A 33 -9.61 -7.51 0.22
N ALA A 34 -10.76 -6.82 0.30
CA ALA A 34 -11.35 -6.38 1.56
C ALA A 34 -11.60 -7.57 2.51
N THR A 35 -12.20 -8.65 2.00
CA THR A 35 -12.39 -9.89 2.76
C THR A 35 -11.05 -10.49 3.22
N ALA A 36 -10.05 -10.52 2.35
CA ALA A 36 -8.74 -11.10 2.65
C ALA A 36 -7.97 -10.35 3.76
N ILE A 37 -8.20 -9.04 3.90
CA ILE A 37 -7.60 -8.23 4.97
C ILE A 37 -8.55 -8.01 6.16
N GLY A 38 -9.73 -8.64 6.15
CA GLY A 38 -10.71 -8.58 7.23
C GLY A 38 -11.37 -7.21 7.42
N CYS A 39 -11.57 -6.44 6.35
CA CYS A 39 -12.25 -5.13 6.40
C CYS A 39 -13.53 -5.11 5.55
N SER A 40 -14.44 -4.18 5.84
CA SER A 40 -15.63 -3.99 5.01
C SER A 40 -15.26 -3.36 3.65
N PRO A 41 -16.04 -3.61 2.59
CA PRO A 41 -15.85 -2.93 1.31
C PRO A 41 -15.99 -1.41 1.39
N SER A 42 -16.86 -0.90 2.27
CA SER A 42 -17.02 0.54 2.50
C SER A 42 -15.75 1.16 3.09
N HIS A 43 -15.18 0.55 4.14
CA HIS A 43 -13.94 1.00 4.74
C HIS A 43 -12.78 0.96 3.73
N LEU A 44 -12.67 -0.10 2.93
CA LEU A 44 -11.65 -0.14 1.86
C LEU A 44 -11.84 1.00 0.85
N SER A 45 -13.09 1.28 0.45
CA SER A 45 -13.40 2.38 -0.47
C SER A 45 -12.97 3.72 0.12
N ASP A 46 -13.33 4.02 1.37
CA ASP A 46 -12.95 5.27 2.03
C ASP A 46 -11.43 5.42 2.15
N ALA A 47 -10.72 4.34 2.46
CA ALA A 47 -9.26 4.34 2.54
C ALA A 47 -8.60 4.59 1.16
N LEU A 48 -9.11 3.98 0.10
CA LEU A 48 -8.61 4.21 -1.27
C LEU A 48 -8.90 5.62 -1.79
N ASN A 49 -9.89 6.31 -1.21
CA ASN A 49 -10.21 7.70 -1.49
C ASN A 49 -9.56 8.68 -0.49
N GLY A 50 -8.68 8.21 0.40
CA GLY A 50 -7.96 9.05 1.35
C GLY A 50 -8.82 9.66 2.47
N ARG A 51 -10.03 9.12 2.70
CA ARG A 51 -10.95 9.61 3.75
C ARG A 51 -10.65 9.02 5.13
N CYS A 52 -9.94 7.90 5.17
CA CYS A 52 -9.49 7.27 6.39
C CYS A 52 -8.15 6.57 6.20
N ALA A 53 -7.55 6.12 7.29
CA ALA A 53 -6.33 5.34 7.26
C ALA A 53 -6.54 3.98 6.57
N TYR A 54 -5.46 3.40 6.04
CA TYR A 54 -5.52 2.06 5.48
C TYR A 54 -5.76 1.00 6.57
N PRO A 55 -6.57 -0.04 6.29
CA PRO A 55 -6.82 -1.11 7.24
C PRO A 55 -5.55 -1.90 7.57
N LYS A 56 -5.55 -2.54 8.74
CA LYS A 56 -4.41 -3.35 9.20
C LYS A 56 -4.10 -4.45 8.18
N GLY A 57 -2.82 -4.60 7.83
CA GLY A 57 -2.37 -5.61 6.88
C GLY A 57 -2.49 -5.22 5.40
N PHE A 58 -3.09 -4.07 5.06
CA PHE A 58 -3.24 -3.56 3.68
C PHE A 58 -1.92 -3.63 2.88
N TRP A 59 -0.86 -3.01 3.40
CA TRP A 59 0.44 -2.96 2.71
C TRP A 59 1.07 -4.34 2.57
N LYS A 60 1.02 -5.15 3.64
CA LYS A 60 1.57 -6.52 3.65
C LYS A 60 0.87 -7.41 2.63
N ALA A 61 -0.46 -7.32 2.55
CA ALA A 61 -1.29 -8.07 1.60
C ALA A 61 -0.95 -7.71 0.15
N LEU A 62 -0.69 -6.42 -0.12
CA LEU A 62 -0.23 -5.97 -1.42
C LEU A 62 1.27 -6.18 -1.66
N LYS A 63 2.02 -6.82 -0.76
CA LYS A 63 3.49 -6.96 -0.83
C LYS A 63 4.22 -5.62 -0.96
N ILE A 64 3.64 -4.54 -0.44
CA ILE A 64 4.22 -3.20 -0.42
C ILE A 64 4.83 -2.98 0.96
N ARG A 65 6.07 -2.47 1.01
CA ARG A 65 6.72 -2.06 2.26
C ARG A 65 6.68 -0.54 2.33
N GLN A 66 5.90 0.00 3.26
CA GLN A 66 5.96 1.42 3.59
C GLN A 66 7.20 1.68 4.45
N LYS A 67 8.00 2.68 4.09
CA LYS A 67 9.11 3.17 4.90
C LYS A 67 8.92 4.68 5.07
N THR A 68 8.83 5.13 6.31
CA THR A 68 8.82 6.56 6.65
C THR A 68 10.18 6.88 7.25
N TYR A 69 10.79 7.96 6.78
CA TYR A 69 12.05 8.47 7.30
C TYR A 69 11.80 9.87 7.86
N TYR A 70 12.42 10.16 8.99
CA TYR A 70 12.42 11.47 9.62
C TYR A 70 13.86 11.93 9.66
N GLU A 71 14.14 13.08 9.06
CA GLU A 71 15.40 13.77 9.23
C GLU A 71 15.21 14.81 10.34
N LEU A 72 16.16 14.87 11.27
CA LEU A 72 16.11 15.80 12.38
C LEU A 72 17.07 16.94 12.08
N GLU A 73 16.59 18.17 12.24
CA GLU A 73 17.44 19.35 12.22
C GLU A 73 18.22 19.45 13.55
N PRO A 74 19.46 19.99 13.54
CA PRO A 74 20.20 20.24 14.76
C PRO A 74 19.46 21.22 15.66
N VAL A 75 19.47 20.95 16.97
CA VAL A 75 18.94 21.87 17.99
C VAL A 75 20.13 22.70 18.51
N GLU A 76 20.04 24.02 18.37
CA GLU A 76 21.01 24.99 18.94
C GLU A 76 20.91 25.08 20.47
#